data_AF-A0A7Y5FY43-F1
#
_entry.id   AF-A0A7Y5FY43-F1
#
_cell.length_a   1.000
_cell.length_b   1.000
_cell.length_c   1.000
_cell.angle_alpha   90.00
_cell.angle_beta   90.00
_cell.angle_gamma   90.00
#
_symmetry.space_group_name_H-M   'P 1'
#
loop_
_entity.id
_entity.type
_entity.pdbx_description
1 polymer ?
#
loop_
_entity_poly.entity_id
_entity_poly.type
_entity_poly.pdbx_seq_one_letter_code
_entity_poly.pdbx_strand_id
1 'polypeptide(L)' 'MKKNSVLVLLLAFCIGHVSSGFSEIRLPAVLGSHMVLQQKSEVNLWGWSNPGEKIRVMVDWDTTIYHATGLRT' A
#
# COMPACT_ATOMS: atom_id res chain seq x y z
N MET A 1 -22.40 20.43 34.77
CA MET A 1 -22.37 19.01 34.37
C MET A 1 -22.52 18.78 32.86
N LYS A 2 -23.28 19.60 32.11
CA LYS A 2 -23.54 19.39 30.66
C LYS A 2 -22.30 19.57 29.73
N LYS A 3 -21.39 20.50 30.05
CA LYS A 3 -20.19 20.80 29.24
C LYS A 3 -19.21 19.62 29.12
N ASN A 4 -19.01 18.88 30.21
CA ASN A 4 -18.12 17.72 30.23
C ASN A 4 -18.72 16.56 29.42
N SER A 5 -20.05 16.44 29.39
CA SER A 5 -20.75 15.43 28.59
C SER A 5 -20.61 15.69 27.09
N VAL A 6 -20.60 16.95 26.65
CA VAL A 6 -20.35 17.34 25.25
C VAL A 6 -18.91 17.04 24.85
N LEU A 7 -17.93 17.30 25.72
CA LEU A 7 -16.53 16.99 25.46
C LEU A 7 -16.30 15.48 25.29
N VAL A 8 -16.95 14.66 26.13
CA VAL A 8 -16.88 13.20 26.04
C VAL A 8 -17.51 12.71 24.73
N LEU A 9 -18.63 13.31 24.29
CA LEU A 9 -19.28 12.96 23.03
C LEU A 9 -18.40 13.30 21.80
N LEU A 10 -17.73 14.46 21.81
CA LEU A 10 -16.78 14.85 20.76
C LEU A 10 -15.58 13.91 20.70
N LEU A 11 -15.04 13.52 21.85
CA LEU A 11 -13.90 12.60 21.90
C LEU A 11 -14.29 11.20 21.40
N ALA A 12 -15.48 10.72 21.75
CA ALA A 12 -16.01 9.44 21.24
C ALA A 12 -16.24 9.46 19.73
N PHE A 13 -16.71 10.59 19.18
CA PHE A 13 -16.88 10.76 17.73
C PHE A 13 -15.53 10.68 16.98
N CYS A 14 -14.48 11.31 17.50
CA CYS A 14 -13.15 11.30 16.88
C CYS A 14 -12.50 9.90 16.84
N ILE A 15 -12.75 9.05 17.83
CA ILE A 15 -12.14 7.71 17.91
C ILE A 15 -12.84 6.71 16.96
N GLY A 16 -14.10 6.95 16.60
CA GLY A 16 -14.85 6.06 15.70
C GLY A 16 -14.44 6.09 14.22
N HIS A 17 -13.62 7.05 13.79
CA HIS A 17 -13.26 7.27 12.39
C HIS A 17 -11.91 6.65 11.98
N VAL A 18 -11.59 5.44 12.45
CA VAL A 18 -10.42 4.71 11.94
C VAL A 18 -10.81 3.97 10.65
N SER A 19 -10.72 4.67 9.51
CA SER A 19 -10.87 4.03 8.20
C SER A 19 -9.63 3.19 7.89
N SER A 20 -9.79 1.87 7.97
CA SER A 20 -8.80 0.92 7.47
C SER A 20 -8.96 0.83 5.95
N GLY A 21 -8.26 1.69 5.21
CA GLY A 21 -8.22 1.61 3.75
C GLY A 21 -7.36 0.41 3.31
N PHE A 22 -7.90 -0.44 2.43
CA PHE A 22 -7.06 -1.39 1.70
C PHE A 22 -6.21 -0.61 0.70
N SER A 23 -4.90 -0.77 0.80
CA SER A 23 -3.97 -0.22 -0.16
C SER A 23 -3.93 -1.16 -1.36
N GLU A 24 -4.55 -0.76 -2.47
CA GLU A 24 -4.63 -1.57 -3.69
C GLU A 24 -3.59 -1.08 -4.70
N ILE A 25 -2.54 -1.88 -4.88
CA ILE A 25 -1.58 -1.70 -5.97
C ILE A 25 -2.23 -2.20 -7.25
N ARG A 26 -2.24 -1.37 -8.30
CA ARG A 26 -2.76 -1.76 -9.61
C ARG A 26 -1.62 -2.10 -10.56
N LEU A 27 -1.65 -3.32 -11.09
CA LEU A 27 -0.64 -3.84 -12.00
C LEU A 27 -1.14 -3.78 -13.46
N PRO A 28 -0.25 -3.52 -14.44
CA PRO A 28 -0.57 -3.67 -15.86
C PRO A 28 -0.91 -5.13 -16.19
N ALA A 29 -1.77 -5.35 -17.20
CA ALA A 29 -2.24 -6.69 -17.58
C ALA A 29 -1.13 -7.68 -18.01
N VAL A 30 0.05 -7.18 -18.37
CA VAL A 30 1.21 -8.04 -18.68
C VAL A 30 1.76 -8.69 -17.42
N LEU A 31 1.74 -8.01 -16.26
CA LEU A 31 2.21 -8.54 -14.99
C LEU A 31 1.09 -9.35 -14.34
N GLY A 32 1.28 -10.67 -14.22
CA GLY A 32 0.25 -11.57 -13.69
C GLY A 32 0.77 -12.97 -13.41
N SER A 33 -0.14 -13.91 -13.18
CA SER A 33 0.18 -15.30 -12.88
C SER A 33 1.05 -15.94 -13.96
N HIS A 34 2.03 -16.75 -13.53
CA HIS A 34 2.98 -17.45 -14.41
C HIS A 34 3.90 -16.55 -15.26
N MET A 35 4.04 -15.28 -14.90
CA MET A 35 5.10 -14.43 -15.44
C MET A 35 6.48 -15.00 -15.10
N VAL A 36 7.40 -14.89 -16.06
CA VAL A 36 8.82 -15.21 -15.87
C VAL A 36 9.67 -13.96 -16.02
N LEU A 37 10.72 -13.84 -15.20
CA LEU A 37 11.75 -12.83 -15.37
C LEU A 37 13.03 -13.49 -15.88
N GLN A 38 13.75 -12.78 -16.73
CA GLN A 38 15.07 -13.21 -17.15
C GLN A 38 16.05 -13.14 -15.97
N GLN A 39 16.85 -14.19 -15.78
CA GLN A 39 17.87 -14.21 -14.74
C GLN A 39 19.06 -13.32 -15.13
N LYS A 40 19.70 -12.73 -14.11
CA LYS A 40 20.90 -11.88 -14.24
C LYS A 40 20.70 -10.70 -15.21
N SER A 41 19.49 -10.17 -15.28
CA SER A 41 19.17 -8.98 -16.05
C SER A 41 18.59 -7.90 -15.15
N GLU A 42 18.81 -6.64 -15.54
CA GLU A 42 18.09 -5.52 -14.96
C GLU A 42 16.66 -5.47 -15.56
N VAL A 43 15.65 -5.39 -14.70
CA VAL A 43 14.24 -5.44 -15.09
C VAL A 43 13.53 -4.22 -14.50
N ASN A 44 12.81 -3.50 -15.35
CA ASN A 44 11.94 -2.40 -14.92
C ASN A 44 10.51 -2.93 -14.71
N LEU A 45 9.97 -2.70 -13.51
CA LEU A 45 8.56 -2.93 -13.20
C LEU A 45 7.83 -1.59 -13.10
N TRP A 46 6.61 -1.53 -13.59
CA TRP A 46 5.76 -0.35 -13.54
C TRP A 46 4.32 -0.71 -13.18
N GLY A 47 3.58 0.27 -12.67
CA GLY A 47 2.20 0.12 -12.25
C GLY A 47 1.70 1.42 -11.62
N TRP A 48 0.54 1.34 -10.98
CA TRP A 48 -0.08 2.47 -10.31
C TRP A 48 -0.25 2.17 -8.83
N SER A 49 0.06 3.16 -8.01
CA SER A 49 -0.08 3.11 -6.56
C SER A 49 -0.52 4.47 -6.04
N ASN A 50 -1.05 4.51 -4.83
CA ASN A 50 -1.27 5.77 -4.16
C ASN A 50 0.08 6.41 -3.77
N PRO A 51 0.17 7.74 -3.69
CA PRO A 51 1.41 8.38 -3.28
C PRO A 51 1.81 8.03 -1.85
N GLY A 52 3.08 7.69 -1.64
CA GLY A 52 3.60 7.28 -0.33
C GLY A 52 3.30 5.83 0.07
N GLU A 53 2.66 5.06 -0.80
CA GLU A 53 2.38 3.65 -0.59
C GLU A 53 3.68 2.82 -0.56
N LYS A 54 3.82 1.96 0.45
CA LYS A 54 4.99 1.08 0.59
C LYS A 54 4.77 -0.19 -0.21
N ILE A 55 5.56 -0.38 -1.25
CA ILE A 55 5.49 -1.52 -2.17
C ILE A 55 6.62 -2.50 -1.83
N ARG A 56 6.30 -3.79 -1.77
CA ARG A 56 7.27 -4.88 -1.63
C ARG A 56 7.20 -5.77 -2.86
N VAL A 57 8.36 -6.06 -3.44
CA VAL A 57 8.50 -6.99 -4.56
C VAL A 57 9.29 -8.19 -4.07
N MET A 58 8.75 -9.37 -4.31
CA MET A 58 9.33 -10.66 -3.95
C MET A 58 9.31 -11.54 -5.20
N VAL A 59 10.34 -12.38 -5.35
CA VAL A 59 10.43 -13.39 -6.40
C VAL A 59 10.53 -14.76 -5.75
N ASP A 60 9.90 -15.78 -6.33
CA ASP A 60 9.77 -17.08 -5.66
C ASP A 60 11.09 -17.85 -5.54
N TRP A 61 12.09 -17.52 -6.36
CA TRP A 61 13.39 -18.21 -6.39
C TRP A 61 14.46 -17.58 -5.49
N ASP A 62 14.14 -16.51 -4.75
CA ASP A 62 15.07 -15.83 -3.85
C ASP A 62 14.35 -15.33 -2.59
N THR A 63 15.12 -14.98 -1.55
CA THR A 63 14.64 -14.45 -0.28
C THR A 63 14.72 -12.93 -0.18
N THR A 64 15.30 -12.27 -1.18
CA THR A 64 15.44 -10.82 -1.22
C THR A 64 14.10 -10.13 -1.38
N ILE A 65 13.84 -9.14 -0.52
CA ILE A 65 12.66 -8.27 -0.62
C ILE A 65 13.12 -6.91 -1.12
N TYR A 66 12.59 -6.51 -2.27
CA TYR A 66 12.84 -5.17 -2.82
C TYR A 66 11.74 -4.22 -2.34
N HIS A 67 12.15 -3.01 -1.96
CA HIS A 67 11.25 -1.99 -1.45
C HIS A 67 11.16 -0.83 -2.44
N ALA A 68 9.94 -0.38 -2.70
CA ALA A 68 9.65 0.80 -3.48
C ALA A 68 8.58 1.65 -2.79
N THR A 69 8.54 2.94 -3.13
CA THR A 69 7.54 3.87 -2.62
C THR A 69 6.81 4.50 -3.78
N GLY A 70 5.47 4.50 -3.73
CA GLY A 70 4.63 5.16 -4.72
C GLY A 70 4.96 6.64 -4.83
N LEU A 71 5.26 7.09 -6.05
CA LEU A 71 5.59 8.49 -6.31
C LEU A 71 4.35 9.38 -6.19
N ARG A 72 4.56 10.64 -5.79
CA ARG A 72 3.57 11.71 -5.88
C ARG A 72 3.63 12.26 -7.31
N THR A 73 2.76 11.75 -8.17
CA THR A 73 2.43 12.39 -9.46
C THR A 73 0.95 12.66 -9.51
#